data_AF-A0A6J3FSC0-F1
#
_entry.id   AF-A0A6J3FSC0-F1
#
_cell.length_a   1.000
_cell.length_b   1.000
_cell.length_c   1.000
_cell.angle_alpha   90.00
_cell.angle_beta   90.00
_cell.angle_gamma   90.00
#
_symmetry.space_group_name_H-M   'P 1'
#
loop_
_entity.id
_entity.type
_entity.pdbx_description
1 polymer ?
#
loop_
_entity_poly.entity_id
_entity_poly.type
_entity_poly.pdbx_seq_one_letter_code
_entity_poly.pdbx_strand_id
1 'polypeptide(L)'
;MGSKAKKRVLLPTRPAPPTVEQILEDVRGAPAEDPVFTALDPEDPAVPFRMMEDTEAPGEQLYWQSRAYVADNQRLRQAGDALRQRCEQLRRAGQDLEREVAQMKQAAVLGAEAAF
;
A
#
# COMPACT_ATOMS: atom_id res chain seq x y z
N MET A 1 -61.07 -5.24 21.41
CA MET A 1 -60.84 -3.78 21.52
C MET A 1 -59.81 -3.54 22.62
N GLY A 2 -58.61 -3.05 22.31
CA GLY A 2 -57.62 -2.73 23.34
C GLY A 2 -56.20 -2.57 22.81
N SER A 3 -55.96 -1.52 22.01
CA SER A 3 -54.64 -1.20 21.47
C SER A 3 -53.68 -0.77 22.59
N LYS A 4 -52.56 -1.48 22.76
CA LYS A 4 -51.49 -1.13 23.70
C LYS A 4 -50.75 0.12 23.19
N ALA A 5 -50.84 1.22 23.92
CA ALA A 5 -50.13 2.46 23.60
C ALA A 5 -48.61 2.28 23.76
N LYS A 6 -47.85 2.46 22.67
CA LYS A 6 -46.38 2.54 22.72
C LYS A 6 -45.98 3.87 23.35
N LYS A 7 -45.50 3.82 24.60
CA LYS A 7 -44.95 4.98 25.32
C LYS A 7 -43.69 5.44 24.58
N ARG A 8 -43.80 6.52 23.79
CA ARG A 8 -42.67 7.14 23.11
C ARG A 8 -41.69 7.62 24.18
N VAL A 9 -40.50 7.04 24.23
CA VAL A 9 -39.41 7.55 25.06
C VAL A 9 -39.00 8.88 24.44
N LEU A 10 -39.44 9.97 25.06
CA LEU A 10 -39.05 11.31 24.68
C LEU A 10 -37.60 11.49 25.12
N LEU A 11 -36.69 11.57 24.16
CA LEU A 11 -35.31 11.96 24.45
C LEU A 11 -35.31 13.36 25.06
N PRO A 12 -34.41 13.64 26.02
CA PRO A 12 -34.23 14.99 26.53
C PRO A 12 -34.00 15.96 25.37
N THR A 13 -34.64 17.12 25.43
CA THR A 13 -34.42 18.17 24.43
C THR A 13 -32.99 18.68 24.54
N ARG A 14 -32.35 18.91 23.39
CA ARG A 14 -31.04 19.57 23.34
C ARG A 14 -31.13 20.93 24.07
N PRO A 15 -30.13 21.31 24.88
CA PRO A 15 -30.09 22.65 25.45
C PRO A 15 -30.08 23.71 24.34
N ALA A 16 -30.59 24.89 24.66
CA ALA A 16 -30.45 26.04 23.79
C ALA A 16 -28.97 26.33 23.55
N PRO A 17 -28.58 26.79 22.33
CA PRO A 17 -27.22 27.24 22.10
C PRO A 17 -26.89 28.41 23.02
N PRO A 18 -25.61 28.60 23.37
CA PRO A 18 -25.19 29.72 24.22
C PRO A 18 -25.50 31.07 23.56
N THR A 19 -25.71 32.08 24.39
CA THR A 19 -25.90 33.46 23.90
C THR A 19 -24.56 34.11 23.58
N VAL A 20 -24.60 35.21 22.82
CA VAL A 20 -23.38 35.96 22.45
C VAL A 20 -22.68 36.48 23.71
N GLU A 21 -23.43 36.91 24.71
CA GLU A 21 -22.92 37.44 25.97
C GLU A 21 -22.12 36.39 26.75
N GLN A 22 -22.62 35.14 26.76
CA GLN A 22 -21.94 34.01 27.40
C GLN A 22 -20.62 33.68 26.70
N ILE A 23 -20.62 33.70 25.36
CA ILE A 23 -19.40 33.48 24.57
C ILE A 23 -18.37 34.59 24.87
N LEU A 24 -18.81 35.84 24.95
CA LEU A 24 -17.92 36.97 25.24
C LEU A 24 -17.44 36.99 26.70
N GLU A 25 -18.19 36.42 27.63
CA GLU A 25 -17.75 36.19 29.01
C GLU A 25 -16.64 35.13 29.04
N ASP A 26 -16.86 34.00 28.37
CA ASP A 26 -15.86 32.92 28.27
C ASP A 26 -14.55 33.41 27.63
N VAL A 27 -14.65 34.18 26.53
CA VAL A 27 -13.46 34.76 25.87
C VAL A 27 -12.72 35.74 26.77
N ARG A 28 -13.42 36.57 27.56
CA ARG A 28 -12.78 37.51 28.50
C ARG A 28 -12.22 36.83 29.74
N GLY A 29 -12.78 35.69 30.12
CA GLY A 29 -12.32 34.87 31.24
C GLY A 29 -11.18 33.92 30.88
N ALA A 30 -10.90 33.73 29.58
CA ALA A 30 -9.81 32.89 29.12
C ALA A 30 -8.44 33.47 29.54
N PRO A 31 -7.48 32.61 29.93
CA PRO A 31 -6.13 33.05 30.25
C PRO A 31 -5.45 33.65 29.02
N ALA A 32 -4.52 34.58 29.24
CA ALA A 32 -3.77 35.21 28.14
C ALA A 32 -2.92 34.19 27.37
N GLU A 33 -2.54 33.09 28.03
CA GLU A 33 -1.73 32.00 27.48
C GLU A 33 -2.58 30.88 26.85
N ASP A 34 -3.90 31.06 26.68
CA ASP A 34 -4.77 30.04 26.09
C ASP A 34 -4.30 29.71 24.66
N PRO A 35 -3.97 28.44 24.37
CA PRO A 35 -3.52 27.99 23.05
C PRO A 35 -4.47 28.36 21.89
N VAL A 36 -5.77 28.47 22.16
CA VAL A 36 -6.76 28.86 21.14
C VAL A 36 -6.52 30.30 20.66
N PHE A 37 -6.02 31.18 21.53
CA PHE A 37 -5.78 32.59 21.24
C PHE A 37 -4.30 32.90 20.96
N THR A 38 -3.36 32.16 21.55
CA THR A 38 -1.90 32.36 21.33
C THR A 38 -1.36 31.68 20.08
N ALA A 39 -2.00 30.62 19.57
CA ALA A 39 -1.55 29.94 18.34
C ALA A 39 -1.55 30.82 17.08
N LEU A 40 -2.24 31.97 17.13
CA LEU A 40 -2.32 32.93 16.03
C LEU A 40 -1.47 34.19 16.27
N ASP A 41 -0.80 34.30 17.42
CA ASP A 41 0.02 35.46 17.76
C ASP A 41 1.35 35.42 16.99
N PRO A 42 1.66 36.40 16.12
CA PRO A 42 2.88 36.38 15.31
C PRO A 42 4.17 36.60 16.12
N GLU A 43 4.07 37.10 17.36
CA GLU A 43 5.24 37.46 18.19
C GLU A 43 5.62 36.39 19.23
N ASP A 44 4.83 35.32 19.41
CA ASP A 44 5.23 34.18 20.22
C ASP A 44 5.96 33.16 19.32
N PRO A 45 7.21 32.74 19.61
CA PRO A 45 7.82 31.65 18.88
C PRO A 45 6.97 30.40 19.09
N ALA A 46 6.08 30.16 18.13
CA ALA A 46 5.13 29.07 18.11
C ALA A 46 5.77 27.82 18.73
N VAL A 47 5.33 27.46 19.94
CA VAL A 47 5.61 26.15 20.51
C VAL A 47 5.22 25.15 19.42
N PRO A 48 6.12 24.26 19.00
CA PRO A 48 6.19 23.90 17.60
C PRO A 48 5.13 22.85 17.25
N PHE A 49 3.90 23.31 17.00
CA PHE A 49 2.93 22.58 16.17
C PHE A 49 3.49 22.30 14.77
N ARG A 50 4.54 23.04 14.36
CA ARG A 50 5.38 22.76 13.19
C ARG A 50 6.16 21.45 13.26
N MET A 51 6.29 20.79 14.41
CA MET A 51 6.91 19.45 14.46
C MET A 51 6.03 18.36 13.84
N MET A 52 4.73 18.61 13.62
CA MET A 52 3.87 17.63 12.92
C MET A 52 3.97 17.73 11.39
N GLU A 53 4.34 18.88 10.81
CA GLU A 53 4.53 19.01 9.35
C GLU A 53 5.83 18.35 8.88
N ASP A 54 6.90 18.39 9.67
CA ASP A 54 8.16 17.68 9.34
C ASP A 54 8.09 16.15 9.53
N THR A 55 6.97 15.62 10.05
CA THR A 55 6.75 14.18 10.20
C THR A 55 6.15 13.53 8.92
N GLU A 56 5.76 14.31 7.91
CA GLU A 56 5.33 13.76 6.61
C GLU A 56 6.49 13.29 5.73
N ALA A 57 7.68 13.90 5.84
CA ALA A 57 8.84 13.54 5.02
C ALA A 57 9.30 12.07 5.16
N PRO A 58 9.33 11.46 6.36
CA PRO A 58 9.58 10.03 6.52
C PRO A 58 8.51 9.14 5.85
N GLY A 59 7.25 9.56 5.85
CA GLY A 59 6.13 8.80 5.28
C GLY A 59 6.20 8.73 3.75
N GLU A 60 6.46 9.87 3.10
CA GLU A 60 6.63 9.92 1.64
C GLU A 60 7.84 9.10 1.19
N GLN A 61 8.96 9.20 1.90
CA GLN A 61 10.16 8.43 1.58
C GLN A 61 9.90 6.91 1.66
N LEU A 62 9.23 6.44 2.72
CA LEU A 62 8.85 5.04 2.86
C LEU A 62 7.87 4.58 1.77
N TYR A 63 6.92 5.44 1.39
CA TYR A 63 6.02 5.15 0.28
C TYR A 63 6.77 4.95 -1.03
N TRP A 64 7.68 5.86 -1.38
CA TRP A 64 8.50 5.75 -2.59
C TRP A 64 9.39 4.51 -2.56
N GLN A 65 10.00 4.19 -1.42
CA GLN A 65 10.83 3.01 -1.26
C GLN A 65 10.02 1.73 -1.43
N SER A 66 8.84 1.65 -0.82
CA SER A 66 7.92 0.52 -0.97
C SER A 66 7.49 0.34 -2.43
N ARG A 67 7.16 1.45 -3.10
CA ARG A 67 6.77 1.43 -4.51
C ARG A 67 7.91 0.95 -5.42
N ALA A 68 9.14 1.43 -5.20
CA ALA A 68 10.31 0.98 -5.94
C ALA A 68 10.56 -0.52 -5.72
N TYR A 69 10.53 -0.98 -4.46
CA TYR A 69 10.69 -2.39 -4.10
C TYR A 69 9.67 -3.28 -4.82
N VAL A 70 8.39 -2.91 -4.83
CA VAL A 70 7.34 -3.68 -5.52
C VAL A 70 7.59 -3.74 -7.02
N ALA A 71 7.97 -2.63 -7.66
CA ALA A 71 8.27 -2.58 -9.08
C ALA A 71 9.46 -3.48 -9.45
N ASP A 72 10.53 -3.43 -8.66
CA ASP A 72 11.72 -4.25 -8.91
C ASP A 72 11.44 -5.74 -8.69
N ASN A 73 10.65 -6.09 -7.67
CA ASN A 73 10.24 -7.48 -7.46
C ASN A 73 9.38 -8.01 -8.61
N GLN A 74 8.50 -7.19 -9.19
CA GLN A 74 7.73 -7.57 -10.37
C GLN A 74 8.65 -7.84 -11.57
N ARG A 75 9.66 -6.98 -11.80
CA ARG A 75 10.67 -7.19 -12.85
C ARG A 75 11.48 -8.46 -12.64
N LEU A 76 11.92 -8.73 -11.40
CA LEU A 76 12.64 -9.95 -11.06
C LEU A 76 11.81 -11.21 -11.31
N ARG A 77 10.52 -11.19 -10.95
CA ARG A 77 9.59 -12.31 -11.24
C ARG A 77 9.47 -12.56 -12.73
N GLN A 78 9.23 -11.52 -13.52
CA GLN A 78 9.13 -11.62 -14.99
C GLN A 78 10.43 -12.17 -15.61
N ALA A 79 11.59 -11.68 -15.16
CA ALA A 79 12.88 -12.17 -15.62
C ALA A 79 13.11 -13.64 -15.22
N GLY A 80 12.73 -14.03 -14.01
CA GLY A 80 12.80 -15.41 -13.54
C GLY A 80 11.90 -16.36 -14.33
N ASP A 81 10.68 -15.94 -14.64
CA ASP A 81 9.74 -16.73 -15.47
C ASP A 81 10.27 -16.89 -16.90
N ALA A 82 10.78 -15.81 -17.50
CA ALA A 82 11.39 -15.86 -18.83
C ALA A 82 12.63 -16.77 -18.87
N LEU A 83 13.48 -16.72 -17.83
CA LEU A 83 14.63 -17.61 -17.72
C LEU A 83 14.20 -19.08 -17.61
N ARG A 84 13.20 -19.37 -16.78
CA ARG A 84 12.65 -20.72 -16.62
C ARG A 84 12.14 -21.28 -17.95
N GLN A 85 11.37 -20.49 -18.69
CA GLN A 85 10.87 -20.87 -20.01
C GLN A 85 12.01 -21.19 -20.99
N ARG A 86 13.06 -20.35 -21.04
CA ARG A 86 14.23 -20.61 -21.89
C ARG A 86 14.99 -21.88 -21.50
N CYS A 87 15.16 -22.13 -20.20
CA CYS A 87 15.78 -23.36 -19.71
C CYS A 87 14.98 -24.60 -20.10
N GLU A 88 13.64 -24.55 -20.03
CA GLU A 88 12.77 -25.64 -20.46
C GLU A 88 12.86 -25.88 -21.98
N GLN A 89 12.89 -24.81 -22.77
CA GLN A 89 13.08 -24.91 -24.23
C GLN A 89 14.43 -25.56 -24.58
N LEU A 90 15.53 -25.11 -23.95
CA LEU A 90 16.84 -25.69 -24.15
C LEU A 90 16.89 -27.16 -23.73
N ARG A 91 16.23 -27.53 -22.63
CA ARG A 91 16.14 -28.92 -22.18
C ARG A 91 15.42 -29.79 -23.20
N ARG A 92 14.30 -29.32 -23.76
CA ARG A 92 13.56 -30.05 -24.80
C ARG A 92 14.40 -30.20 -26.07
N ALA A 93 14.98 -29.11 -26.55
CA ALA A 93 15.86 -29.12 -27.72
C ALA A 93 17.05 -30.09 -27.54
N GLY A 94 17.64 -30.14 -26.33
CA GLY A 94 18.70 -31.10 -26.01
C GLY A 94 18.22 -32.56 -26.07
N GLN A 95 17.04 -32.85 -25.52
CA GLN A 95 16.44 -34.19 -25.61
C GLN A 95 16.11 -34.60 -27.04
N ASP A 96 15.61 -33.67 -27.85
CA ASP A 96 15.31 -33.91 -29.26
C ASP A 96 16.59 -34.23 -30.03
N LEU A 97 17.64 -33.45 -29.82
CA LEU A 97 18.96 -33.68 -30.40
C LEU A 97 19.55 -35.03 -29.99
N GLU A 98 19.46 -35.41 -28.71
CA GLU A 98 19.92 -36.72 -28.24
C GLU A 98 19.20 -37.87 -28.96
N ARG A 99 17.89 -37.75 -29.19
CA ARG A 99 17.11 -38.75 -29.94
C ARG A 99 17.53 -38.80 -31.40
N GLU A 100 17.72 -37.66 -32.05
CA GLU A 100 18.19 -37.60 -33.45
C GLU A 100 19.57 -38.24 -33.60
N VAL A 101 20.51 -37.92 -32.71
CA VAL A 101 21.84 -38.52 -32.69
C VAL A 101 21.77 -40.04 -32.49
N ALA A 102 20.90 -40.52 -31.59
CA ALA A 102 20.72 -41.96 -31.37
C ALA A 102 20.17 -42.66 -32.62
N GLN A 103 19.20 -42.06 -33.30
CA GLN A 103 18.64 -42.58 -34.56
C GLN A 103 19.70 -42.61 -35.67
N MET A 104 20.48 -41.54 -35.84
CA MET A 104 21.56 -41.48 -36.82
C MET A 104 22.62 -42.55 -36.56
N LYS A 105 23.00 -42.78 -35.29
CA LYS A 105 23.93 -43.84 -34.93
C LYS A 105 23.39 -45.23 -35.30
N GLN A 106 22.12 -45.51 -35.01
CA GLN A 106 21.48 -46.78 -35.39
C GLN A 106 21.42 -46.96 -36.92
N ALA A 107 21.05 -45.91 -37.66
CA ALA A 107 21.01 -45.94 -39.12
C ALA A 107 22.40 -46.18 -39.72
N ALA A 108 23.46 -45.58 -39.15
CA ALA A 108 24.82 -45.81 -39.58
C ALA A 108 25.28 -47.25 -39.35
N VAL A 109 24.90 -47.87 -38.22
CA VAL A 109 25.20 -49.28 -37.93
C VAL A 109 24.48 -50.20 -38.92
N LEU A 110 23.17 -50.00 -39.15
CA LEU A 110 22.40 -50.80 -40.10
C LEU A 110 22.88 -50.62 -41.55
N GLY A 111 23.26 -49.40 -41.93
CA GLY A 111 23.84 -49.11 -43.25
C GLY A 111 25.21 -49.76 -43.46
N ALA A 112 26.02 -49.89 -42.40
CA ALA A 112 27.28 -50.62 -42.45
C ALA A 112 27.04 -52.13 -42.58
N GLU A 113 26.07 -52.69 -41.86
CA GLU A 113 25.72 -54.12 -41.97
C GLU A 113 25.13 -54.51 -43.34
N ALA A 114 24.41 -53.61 -44.01
CA ALA A 114 23.87 -53.85 -45.35
C ALA A 114 24.92 -53.73 -46.49
N ALA A 115 26.12 -53.23 -46.18
CA ALA A 115 27.22 -53.05 -47.13
C ALA A 115 28.26 -54.19 -47.11
N PHE A 116 28.10 -55.17 -46.21
CA PHE A 116 28.87 -56.42 -46.13
C PHE A 116 28.01 -57.61 -46.60
#